data_AF-A0A1Q6TZX3-F1
#
_entry.id   AF-A0A1Q6TZX3-F1
#
_cell.length_a   1.000
_cell.length_b   1.000
_cell.length_c   1.000
_cell.angle_alpha   90.00
_cell.angle_beta   90.00
_cell.angle_gamma   90.00
#
_symmetry.space_group_name_H-M   'P 1'
#
loop_
_entity.id
_entity.type
_entity.pdbx_description
1 polymer ?
#
loop_
_entity_poly.entity_id
_entity_poly.type
_entity_poly.pdbx_seq_one_letter_code
_entity_poly.pdbx_strand_id
1 'polypeptide(L)' 'MFTMLDIKVEIKSYIVREGTSLTKVMNALNKKKLITTTYSNIANKINTETITFNEAQYIFDHLGYKITIERK' A
#
# COMPACT_ATOMS: atom_id res chain seq x y z
N MET A 1 7.03 -3.14 -24.32
CA MET A 1 6.06 -3.56 -23.30
C MET A 1 5.79 -2.35 -22.42
N PHE A 2 4.67 -1.66 -22.61
CA PHE A 2 4.27 -0.59 -21.69
C PHE A 2 3.81 -1.28 -20.41
N THR A 3 4.67 -1.34 -19.39
CA THR A 3 4.25 -1.77 -18.06
C THR A 3 3.36 -0.68 -17.50
N MET A 4 2.04 -0.86 -17.63
CA MET A 4 1.05 -0.02 -16.97
C MET A 4 1.32 -0.08 -15.46
N LEU A 5 1.23 1.06 -14.78
CA LEU A 5 1.47 1.13 -13.34
C LEU A 5 0.39 0.32 -12.62
N ASP A 6 0.77 -0.80 -11.98
CA ASP A 6 -0.14 -1.64 -11.20
C ASP A 6 0.13 -1.45 -9.71
N ILE A 7 -0.81 -0.82 -9.02
CA ILE A 7 -0.72 -0.50 -7.60
C ILE A 7 -0.47 -1.72 -6.71
N LYS A 8 -1.00 -2.90 -7.09
CA LYS A 8 -0.80 -4.15 -6.36
C LYS A 8 0.64 -4.63 -6.44
N VAL A 9 1.24 -4.55 -7.63
CA VAL A 9 2.63 -4.93 -7.86
C VAL A 9 3.57 -3.96 -7.14
N GLU A 10 3.28 -2.66 -7.22
CA GLU A 10 4.05 -1.63 -6.53
C GLU A 10 4.04 -1.85 -5.01
N ILE A 11 2.85 -1.94 -4.39
CA ILE A 11 2.74 -2.14 -2.93
C ILE A 11 3.55 -3.38 -2.48
N LYS A 12 3.42 -4.51 -3.19
CA LYS A 12 4.17 -5.73 -2.85
C LYS A 12 5.67 -5.54 -2.99
N SER A 13 6.12 -4.87 -4.05
CA SER A 13 7.55 -4.64 -4.32
C SER A 13 8.20 -3.77 -3.25
N TYR A 14 7.53 -2.70 -2.82
CA TYR A 14 8.05 -1.84 -1.75
C TYR A 14 8.03 -2.51 -0.37
N ILE A 15 7.03 -3.32 -0.07
CA ILE A 15 7.02 -4.13 1.17
C ILE A 15 8.22 -5.08 1.22
N VAL A 16 8.54 -5.74 0.09
CA VAL A 16 9.70 -6.63 -0.02
C VAL A 16 11.01 -5.85 0.10
N ARG A 17 11.10 -4.68 -0.53
CA ARG A 17 12.29 -3.80 -0.47
C ARG A 17 12.62 -3.37 0.96
N GLU A 18 11.59 -3.06 1.76
CA GLU A 18 11.76 -2.69 3.17
C GLU A 18 11.92 -3.90 4.12
N GLY A 19 11.98 -5.13 3.60
CA GLY A 19 12.13 -6.34 4.41
C GLY A 19 10.99 -6.57 5.40
N THR A 20 9.80 -6.08 5.10
CA THR A 20 8.63 -6.12 5.99
C THR A 20 7.50 -6.97 5.41
N SER A 21 6.35 -7.00 6.09
CA SER A 21 5.15 -7.67 5.61
C SER A 21 3.95 -6.75 5.69
N LEU A 22 2.95 -6.99 4.82
CA LEU A 22 1.71 -6.24 4.85
C LEU A 22 1.03 -6.32 6.23
N THR A 23 1.15 -7.44 6.94
CA THR A 23 0.63 -7.58 8.32
C THR A 23 1.32 -6.62 9.29
N LYS A 24 2.66 -6.49 9.23
CA LYS A 24 3.41 -5.55 10.08
C LYS A 24 3.03 -4.10 9.78
N VAL A 25 2.93 -3.76 8.48
CA VAL A 25 2.47 -2.44 8.02
C VAL A 25 1.08 -2.13 8.55
N MET A 26 0.13 -3.05 8.38
CA MET A 26 -1.25 -2.88 8.86
C MET A 26 -1.35 -2.76 10.37
N ASN A 27 -0.52 -3.49 11.12
CA ASN A 27 -0.46 -3.36 12.58
C ASN A 27 0.05 -1.98 13.00
N ALA A 28 1.05 -1.43 12.31
CA ALA A 28 1.55 -0.09 12.57
C ALA A 28 0.53 1.00 12.21
N LEU A 29 -0.16 0.85 11.07
CA LEU A 29 -1.20 1.77 10.63
C LEU A 29 -2.42 1.80 11.57
N ASN A 30 -2.85 0.63 12.04
CA ASN A 30 -3.90 0.51 13.06
C ASN A 30 -3.47 1.15 14.39
N LYS A 31 -2.23 0.94 14.84
CA LYS A 31 -1.69 1.58 16.06
C LYS A 31 -1.69 3.11 15.97
N LYS A 32 -1.43 3.67 14.79
CA LYS A 32 -1.47 5.12 14.55
C LYS A 32 -2.90 5.67 14.36
N LYS A 33 -3.94 4.83 14.44
CA LYS A 33 -5.35 5.17 14.13
C LYS A 33 -5.53 5.83 12.75
N LEU A 34 -4.61 5.59 11.82
CA LEU A 34 -4.67 6.13 10.45
C LEU A 34 -5.66 5.35 9.58
N ILE A 35 -5.91 4.10 9.94
CA ILE A 35 -6.84 3.22 9.26
C ILE A 35 -7.68 2.51 10.32
N THR A 36 -8.99 2.40 10.07
CA THR A 36 -9.96 1.70 10.93
C THR A 36 -10.29 0.29 10.41
N THR A 37 -9.46 -0.25 9.52
CA THR A 37 -9.74 -1.48 8.78
C THR A 37 -8.72 -2.58 9.06
N THR A 38 -9.16 -3.82 8.90
CA THR A 38 -8.36 -5.00 9.22
C THR A 38 -7.37 -5.33 8.11
N TYR A 39 -6.31 -6.06 8.46
CA TYR A 39 -5.37 -6.62 7.49
C TYR A 39 -6.09 -7.39 6.37
N SER A 40 -7.04 -8.26 6.72
CA SER A 40 -7.76 -9.09 5.75
C SER A 40 -8.54 -8.25 4.74
N ASN A 41 -9.08 -7.10 5.16
CA ASN A 41 -9.79 -6.21 4.25
C ASN A 41 -8.83 -5.56 3.23
N ILE A 42 -7.68 -5.06 3.68
CA ILE A 42 -6.68 -4.46 2.77
C ILE A 42 -6.06 -5.51 1.85
N ALA A 43 -5.74 -6.69 2.36
CA ALA A 43 -5.22 -7.78 1.53
C ALA A 43 -6.22 -8.18 0.44
N ASN A 44 -7.51 -8.27 0.76
CA ASN A 44 -8.56 -8.53 -0.23
C ASN A 44 -8.64 -7.40 -1.26
N LYS A 45 -8.69 -6.14 -0.82
CA LYS A 45 -8.72 -4.97 -1.72
C LYS A 45 -7.54 -4.91 -2.69
N ILE A 46 -6.33 -5.23 -2.21
CA ILE A 46 -5.13 -5.33 -3.06
C ILE A 46 -5.29 -6.45 -4.09
N ASN A 47 -5.83 -7.60 -3.69
CA ASN A 47 -5.99 -8.74 -4.59
C ASN A 47 -7.08 -8.53 -5.64
N THR A 48 -8.18 -7.87 -5.27
CA THR A 48 -9.33 -7.56 -6.15
C THR A 48 -9.21 -6.22 -6.87
N GLU A 49 -8.08 -5.52 -6.74
CA GLU A 49 -7.81 -4.22 -7.40
C GLU A 49 -8.82 -3.13 -7.02
N THR A 50 -9.40 -3.21 -5.82
CA THR A 50 -10.38 -2.25 -5.27
C THR A 50 -9.79 -1.39 -4.15
N ILE A 51 -8.46 -1.42 -3.96
CA ILE A 51 -7.78 -0.57 -3.00
C ILE A 51 -7.93 0.91 -3.39
N THR A 52 -8.31 1.74 -2.42
CA THR A 52 -8.45 3.17 -2.65
C THR A 52 -7.08 3.87 -2.64
N PHE A 53 -7.00 5.04 -3.28
CA PHE A 53 -5.76 5.83 -3.31
C PHE A 53 -5.26 6.18 -1.90
N ASN A 54 -6.17 6.57 -0.98
CA ASN A 54 -5.80 6.91 0.40
C ASN A 54 -5.18 5.72 1.14
N GLU A 55 -5.75 4.51 0.96
CA GLU A 55 -5.21 3.30 1.57
C GLU A 55 -3.82 2.96 1.04
N ALA A 56 -3.62 3.07 -0.28
CA ALA A 56 -2.31 2.90 -0.88
C ALA A 56 -1.32 3.95 -0.36
N GLN A 57 -1.73 5.23 -0.30
CA GLN A 57 -0.92 6.32 0.21
C GLN A 57 -0.47 6.06 1.65
N TYR A 58 -1.36 5.64 2.55
CA TYR A 58 -0.97 5.30 3.92
C TYR A 58 0.07 4.19 4.01
N ILE A 59 -0.02 3.19 3.13
CA ILE A 59 0.97 2.11 3.05
C ILE A 59 2.32 2.69 2.61
N PHE A 60 2.36 3.47 1.53
CA PHE A 60 3.60 4.07 1.05
C PHE A 60 4.22 5.05 2.05
N ASP A 61 3.40 5.93 2.64
CA ASP A 61 3.85 6.88 3.67
C ASP A 61 4.44 6.15 4.87
N HIS A 62 3.86 5.02 5.30
CA HIS A 62 4.41 4.20 6.37
C HIS A 62 5.73 3.53 6.00
N LEU A 63 5.90 3.14 4.74
CA LEU A 63 7.13 2.58 4.20
C LEU A 63 8.19 3.65 3.90
N GLY A 64 7.90 4.94 4.13
CA GLY A 64 8.84 6.05 3.90
C GLY A 64 8.85 6.56 2.45
N TYR A 65 7.82 6.25 1.66
CA TYR A 65 7.68 6.66 0.27
C TYR A 65 6.55 7.68 0.10
N LYS A 66 6.66 8.53 -0.92
CA LYS A 66 5.64 9.50 -1.30
C LYS A 66 5.14 9.22 -2.71
N ILE A 67 3.83 9.15 -2.90
CA ILE A 67 3.25 9.10 -4.25
C ILE A 67 3.30 10.51 -4.86
N THR A 68 3.85 10.63 -6.07
CA THR A 68 3.83 11.87 -6.87
C THR A 68 3.17 11.63 -8.22
N ILE A 69 2.41 12.63 -8.67
CA ILE A 69 1.83 12.65 -10.01
C ILE A 69 2.43 13.87 -10.71
N GLU A 70 3.15 13.62 -11.80
CA GLU A 70 3.84 14.66 -12.57
C GLU A 70 3.18 14.80 -13.93
N ARG A 71 3.08 16.05 -14.40
CA ARG A 71 2.62 16.33 -15.75
C ARG A 71 3.72 15.94 -16.75
N LYS A 72 3.36 15.14 -17.74
CA LYS A 72 4.24 14.74 -18.83
C LYS A 72 4.52 15.90 -19.79
#